data_AF-A0A6A0IEI4-F1
#
_entry.id   AF-A0A6A0IEI4-F1
#
_cell.length_a   1.000
_cell.length_b   1.000
_cell.length_c   1.000
_cell.angle_alpha   90.00
_cell.angle_beta   90.00
_cell.angle_gamma   90.00
#
_symmetry.space_group_name_H-M   'P 1'
#
loop_
_entity.id
_entity.type
_entity.pdbx_description
1 polymer ?
#
loop_
_entity_poly.entity_id
_entity_poly.type
_entity_poly.pdbx_seq_one_letter_code
_entity_poly.pdbx_strand_id
1 'polypeptide(L)'
;MRWLRVPALVLAAVAGALSLGALRVPSPPDLLLLPVAEVARRGLPVPAMLAGLLVGLVEDALRVPPRLLGLHAFSKVLLGYLLAAIAARTLVEKPLAVATTLALSVALESAILSLLLWVLRGEALGPDPLSLLVRAVSTGLVGALLLAASHVPWRARLAAFRRRKVR
;
A
#
# COMPACT_ATOMS: atom_id res chain seq x y z
N MET A 1 -8.92 15.95 -12.75
CA MET A 1 -7.54 15.83 -12.21
C MET A 1 -7.24 14.49 -11.52
N ARG A 2 -7.93 13.38 -11.85
CA ARG A 2 -7.80 12.08 -11.14
C ARG A 2 -6.55 11.26 -11.51
N TRP A 3 -5.97 11.51 -12.69
CA TRP A 3 -4.83 10.75 -13.23
C TRP A 3 -3.49 11.09 -12.57
N LEU A 4 -3.34 12.31 -12.03
CA LEU A 4 -2.11 12.75 -11.33
C LEU A 4 -1.97 12.19 -9.91
N ARG A 5 -3.04 11.62 -9.34
CA ARG A 5 -3.03 11.16 -7.94
C ARG A 5 -2.22 9.88 -7.76
N VAL A 6 -2.27 8.97 -8.72
CA VAL A 6 -1.54 7.69 -8.66
C VAL A 6 -0.02 7.89 -8.72
N PRO A 7 0.56 8.62 -9.70
CA PRO A 7 2.00 8.85 -9.71
C PRO A 7 2.48 9.64 -8.48
N ALA A 8 1.69 10.60 -7.99
CA ALA A 8 1.99 11.31 -6.75
C ALA A 8 1.97 10.38 -5.52
N LEU A 9 1.01 9.45 -5.45
CA LEU A 9 0.95 8.42 -4.41
C LEU A 9 2.13 7.46 -4.47
N VAL A 10 2.53 7.04 -5.68
CA VAL A 10 3.72 6.19 -5.88
C VAL A 10 4.98 6.93 -5.41
N LEU A 11 5.18 8.18 -5.82
CA LEU A 11 6.33 8.98 -5.39
C LEU A 11 6.35 9.19 -3.87
N ALA A 12 5.20 9.50 -3.26
CA ALA A 12 5.08 9.66 -1.82
C ALA A 12 5.36 8.34 -1.08
N ALA A 13 4.86 7.21 -1.60
CA ALA A 13 5.10 5.90 -1.03
C ALA A 13 6.57 5.50 -1.10
N VAL A 14 7.23 5.76 -2.23
CA VAL A 14 8.67 5.52 -2.41
C VAL A 14 9.49 6.40 -1.47
N ALA A 15 9.21 7.71 -1.42
CA ALA A 15 9.90 8.63 -0.52
C ALA A 15 9.72 8.25 0.97
N GLY A 16 8.50 7.83 1.35
CA GLY A 16 8.21 7.34 2.68
C GLY A 16 8.94 6.04 3.02
N ALA A 17 8.95 5.08 2.10
CA ALA A 17 9.67 3.81 2.27
C ALA A 17 11.19 4.04 2.43
N LEU A 18 11.77 4.92 1.61
CA LEU A 18 13.18 5.32 1.72
C LEU A 18 13.48 6.00 3.06
N SER A 19 12.61 6.91 3.50
CA SER A 19 12.78 7.64 4.76
C SER A 19 12.70 6.71 5.98
N LEU A 20 11.75 5.77 5.97
CA LEU A 20 11.59 4.75 7.02
C LEU A 20 12.76 3.75 7.03
N GLY A 21 13.26 3.39 5.86
CA GLY A 21 14.47 2.59 5.71
C GLY A 21 15.71 3.30 6.26
N ALA A 22 15.87 4.59 5.97
CA ALA A 22 16.97 5.41 6.50
C ALA A 22 16.92 5.54 8.04
N LEU A 23 15.72 5.63 8.61
CA LEU A 23 15.50 5.69 10.07
C LEU A 23 15.59 4.31 10.76
N ARG A 24 15.86 3.23 10.01
CA ARG A 24 15.93 1.85 10.52
C ARG A 24 14.73 1.46 11.39
N VAL A 25 13.53 1.87 10.99
CA VAL A 25 12.31 1.52 11.71
C VAL A 25 12.15 -0.01 11.68
N PRO A 26 11.99 -0.69 12.82
CA PRO A 26 12.02 -2.16 12.88
C PRO A 26 10.84 -2.85 12.16
N SER A 27 9.71 -2.17 11.99
CA SER A 27 8.51 -2.69 11.31
C SER A 27 7.76 -1.59 10.55
N PRO A 28 8.33 -1.07 9.46
CA PRO A 28 7.75 0.06 8.74
C PRO A 28 6.43 -0.35 8.06
N PRO A 29 5.42 0.53 8.01
CA PRO A 29 4.19 0.28 7.26
C PRO A 29 4.49 0.05 5.77
N ASP A 30 3.67 -0.77 5.13
CA ASP A 30 3.75 -1.02 3.69
C ASP A 30 3.08 0.10 2.91
N LEU A 31 3.84 1.18 2.71
CA LEU A 31 3.37 2.35 1.96
C LEU A 31 3.22 2.04 0.47
N LEU A 32 3.94 1.05 -0.06
CA LEU A 32 3.93 0.68 -1.47
C LEU A 32 2.66 -0.06 -1.86
N LEU A 33 1.95 -0.66 -0.91
CA LEU A 33 0.64 -1.26 -1.15
C LEU A 33 -0.48 -0.21 -1.39
N LEU A 34 -0.31 1.02 -0.90
CA LEU A 34 -1.29 2.11 -1.03
C LEU A 34 -1.61 2.53 -2.49
N PRO A 35 -0.62 2.79 -3.37
CA PRO A 35 -0.92 3.11 -4.77
C PRO A 35 -1.61 1.95 -5.51
N VAL A 36 -1.25 0.69 -5.18
CA VAL A 36 -1.90 -0.50 -5.76
C VAL A 36 -3.36 -0.55 -5.33
N ALA A 37 -3.63 -0.37 -4.04
CA ALA A 37 -4.99 -0.34 -3.51
C ALA A 37 -5.82 0.79 -4.13
N GLU A 38 -5.28 2.00 -4.31
CA GLU A 38 -6.01 3.12 -4.94
C GLU A 38 -6.39 2.82 -6.40
N VAL A 39 -5.53 2.11 -7.15
CA VAL A 39 -5.88 1.66 -8.51
C VAL A 39 -6.91 0.53 -8.46
N ALA A 40 -6.75 -0.43 -7.55
CA ALA A 40 -7.63 -1.58 -7.35
C ALA A 40 -9.07 -1.18 -6.96
N ARG A 41 -9.24 -0.07 -6.21
CA ARG A 41 -10.55 0.48 -5.83
C ARG A 41 -11.47 0.79 -7.01
N ARG A 42 -10.94 0.88 -8.23
CA ARG A 42 -11.74 1.06 -9.45
C ARG A 42 -12.46 -0.22 -9.88
N GLY A 43 -12.20 -1.36 -9.23
CA GLY A 43 -12.76 -2.66 -9.59
C GLY A 43 -12.19 -3.25 -10.89
N LEU A 44 -11.11 -2.67 -11.42
CA LEU A 44 -10.50 -3.09 -12.68
C LEU A 44 -9.23 -3.91 -12.40
N PRO A 45 -9.24 -5.23 -12.64
CA PRO A 45 -8.14 -6.11 -12.26
C PRO A 45 -6.85 -5.83 -13.03
N VAL A 46 -6.92 -5.68 -14.35
CA VAL A 46 -5.74 -5.45 -15.21
C VAL A 46 -4.91 -4.23 -14.78
N PRO A 47 -5.47 -3.01 -14.63
CA PRO A 47 -4.67 -1.86 -14.20
C PRO A 47 -4.16 -2.02 -12.76
N ALA A 48 -4.88 -2.72 -11.88
CA ALA A 48 -4.42 -2.99 -10.52
C ALA A 48 -3.22 -3.94 -10.49
N MET A 49 -3.25 -4.99 -11.32
CA MET A 49 -2.13 -5.91 -11.53
C MET A 49 -0.91 -5.18 -12.08
N LEU A 50 -1.08 -4.32 -13.10
CA LEU A 50 0.03 -3.53 -13.66
C LEU A 50 0.62 -2.55 -12.63
N ALA A 51 -0.21 -1.91 -11.81
CA ALA A 51 0.26 -1.09 -10.71
C ALA A 51 1.05 -1.92 -9.69
N GLY A 52 0.55 -3.11 -9.34
CA GLY A 52 1.23 -4.07 -8.48
C GLY A 52 2.59 -4.49 -9.02
N LEU A 53 2.68 -4.78 -10.32
CA LEU A 53 3.92 -5.15 -11.00
C LEU A 53 4.97 -4.05 -10.87
N LEU A 54 4.62 -2.83 -11.28
CA LEU A 54 5.56 -1.69 -11.28
C LEU A 54 6.03 -1.39 -9.86
N VAL A 55 5.11 -1.34 -8.89
CA VAL A 55 5.44 -1.00 -7.51
C VAL A 55 6.20 -2.14 -6.82
N GLY A 56 5.91 -3.39 -7.15
CA GLY A 56 6.63 -4.54 -6.64
C GLY A 56 8.06 -4.63 -7.18
N LEU A 57 8.29 -4.33 -8.46
CA LEU A 57 9.64 -4.21 -9.03
C LEU A 57 10.45 -3.08 -8.37
N VAL A 58 9.81 -1.94 -8.09
CA VAL A 58 10.43 -0.86 -7.33
C VAL A 58 10.80 -1.34 -5.93
N GLU A 59 9.94 -2.09 -5.24
CA GLU A 59 10.28 -2.64 -3.93
C GLU A 59 11.46 -3.62 -3.99
N ASP A 60 11.46 -4.53 -4.97
CA ASP A 60 12.55 -5.48 -5.17
C ASP A 60 13.89 -4.75 -5.36
N ALA A 61 13.90 -3.61 -6.08
CA ALA A 61 15.09 -2.79 -6.29
C ALA A 61 15.53 -1.99 -5.05
N LEU A 62 14.60 -1.64 -4.16
CA LEU A 62 14.86 -0.84 -2.97
C LEU A 62 15.31 -1.67 -1.74
N ARG A 63 15.05 -2.98 -1.72
CA ARG A 63 15.39 -3.83 -0.58
C ARG A 63 16.89 -4.15 -0.53
N VAL A 64 17.48 -3.94 0.65
CA VAL A 64 18.87 -4.29 0.97
C VAL A 64 18.89 -5.20 2.20
N PRO A 65 19.53 -6.39 2.16
CA PRO A 65 20.20 -6.98 1.00
C PRO A 65 19.22 -7.38 -0.12
N PRO A 66 19.64 -7.31 -1.39
CA PRO A 66 18.80 -7.68 -2.52
C PRO A 66 18.40 -9.15 -2.42
N ARG A 67 17.09 -9.41 -2.52
CA ARG A 67 16.52 -10.76 -2.64
C ARG A 67 16.26 -11.09 -4.11
N LEU A 68 15.53 -12.18 -4.36
CA LEU A 68 15.07 -12.55 -5.70
C LEU A 68 14.27 -11.39 -6.33
N LEU A 69 14.76 -10.86 -7.46
CA LEU A 69 14.02 -9.91 -8.27
C LEU A 69 12.72 -10.56 -8.76
N GLY A 70 11.61 -9.83 -8.67
CA GLY A 70 10.29 -10.28 -9.08
C GLY A 70 9.47 -10.94 -7.97
N LEU A 71 10.04 -11.16 -6.78
CA LEU A 71 9.33 -11.73 -5.64
C LEU A 71 8.20 -10.80 -5.17
N HIS A 72 8.52 -9.52 -4.94
CA HIS A 72 7.52 -8.53 -4.56
C HIS A 72 6.63 -8.15 -5.73
N ALA A 73 7.18 -8.11 -6.95
CA ALA A 73 6.40 -7.92 -8.16
C ALA A 73 5.26 -8.96 -8.29
N PHE A 74 5.56 -10.25 -8.11
CA PHE A 74 4.58 -11.32 -8.17
C PHE A 74 3.50 -11.17 -7.08
N SER A 75 3.93 -10.99 -5.83
CA SER A 75 3.02 -10.86 -4.70
C SER A 75 2.05 -9.67 -4.90
N LYS A 76 2.57 -8.51 -5.29
CA LYS A 76 1.74 -7.31 -5.51
C LYS A 76 0.84 -7.39 -6.72
N VAL A 77 1.21 -8.12 -7.77
CA VAL A 77 0.30 -8.41 -8.89
C VAL A 77 -0.91 -9.21 -8.39
N LEU A 78 -0.66 -10.26 -7.60
CA LEU A 78 -1.73 -11.09 -7.03
C LEU A 78 -2.63 -10.29 -6.09
N LEU A 79 -2.04 -9.49 -5.20
CA LEU A 79 -2.80 -8.60 -4.31
C LEU A 79 -3.59 -7.55 -5.07
N GLY A 80 -3.03 -6.96 -6.13
CA GLY A 80 -3.72 -6.02 -7.00
C GLY A 80 -4.96 -6.64 -7.65
N TYR A 81 -4.84 -7.87 -8.15
CA TYR A 81 -5.97 -8.64 -8.67
C TYR A 81 -7.04 -8.89 -7.60
N LEU A 82 -6.65 -9.41 -6.44
CA LEU A 82 -7.58 -9.75 -5.35
C LEU A 82 -8.31 -8.51 -4.82
N LEU A 83 -7.58 -7.42 -4.59
CA LEU A 83 -8.16 -6.15 -4.15
C LEU A 83 -9.14 -5.60 -5.19
N ALA A 84 -8.83 -5.70 -6.48
CA ALA A 84 -9.74 -5.26 -7.53
C ALA A 84 -10.99 -6.14 -7.61
N ALA A 85 -10.84 -7.45 -7.44
CA ALA A 85 -11.97 -8.38 -7.40
C ALA A 85 -12.89 -8.13 -6.20
N ILE A 86 -12.32 -7.84 -5.03
CA ILE A 86 -13.06 -7.45 -3.83
C ILE A 86 -13.77 -6.12 -4.07
N ALA A 87 -13.07 -5.10 -4.59
CA ALA A 87 -13.63 -3.78 -4.86
C ALA A 87 -14.75 -3.80 -5.92
N ALA A 88 -14.67 -4.69 -6.90
CA ALA A 88 -15.73 -4.88 -7.88
C ALA A 88 -17.03 -5.43 -7.26
N ARG A 89 -16.93 -6.13 -6.13
CA ARG A 89 -18.06 -6.78 -5.44
C ARG A 89 -18.49 -6.06 -4.16
N THR A 90 -17.66 -5.16 -3.63
CA THR A 90 -17.90 -4.47 -2.36
C THR A 90 -17.64 -2.97 -2.52
N LEU A 91 -18.63 -2.16 -2.18
CA LEU A 91 -18.47 -0.71 -2.09
C LEU A 91 -17.72 -0.39 -0.78
N VAL A 92 -16.39 -0.46 -0.82
CA VAL A 92 -15.54 -0.14 0.33
C VAL A 92 -15.40 1.38 0.45
N GLU A 93 -16.41 2.02 1.05
CA GLU A 93 -16.41 3.48 1.28
C GLU A 93 -16.01 3.87 2.70
N LYS A 94 -16.20 2.96 3.67
CA LYS A 94 -15.91 3.23 5.08
C LYS A 94 -14.39 3.14 5.35
N PRO A 95 -13.80 4.08 6.10
CA PRO A 95 -12.36 4.08 6.41
C PRO A 95 -11.93 2.82 7.16
N LEU A 96 -12.80 2.29 8.00
CA LEU A 96 -12.55 1.04 8.73
C LEU A 96 -12.45 -0.17 7.79
N ALA A 97 -13.26 -0.21 6.73
CA ALA A 97 -13.21 -1.27 5.73
C ALA A 97 -11.95 -1.18 4.84
N VAL A 98 -11.45 0.03 4.57
CA VAL A 98 -10.14 0.23 3.94
C VAL A 98 -9.01 -0.21 4.88
N ALA A 99 -9.10 0.10 6.17
CA ALA A 99 -8.10 -0.31 7.15
C ALA A 99 -7.96 -1.83 7.21
N THR A 100 -9.08 -2.54 7.31
CA THR A 100 -9.10 -4.01 7.43
C THR A 100 -8.64 -4.68 6.15
N THR A 101 -9.07 -4.21 4.97
CA THR A 101 -8.64 -4.77 3.68
C THR A 101 -7.14 -4.62 3.46
N LEU A 102 -6.56 -3.47 3.80
CA LEU A 102 -5.11 -3.25 3.72
C LEU A 102 -4.35 -4.11 4.74
N ALA A 103 -4.81 -4.17 5.99
CA ALA A 103 -4.19 -5.01 7.01
C ALA A 103 -4.18 -6.49 6.61
N LEU A 104 -5.31 -7.00 6.08
CA LEU A 104 -5.40 -8.36 5.55
C LEU A 104 -4.48 -8.58 4.34
N SER A 105 -4.33 -7.56 3.49
CA SER A 105 -3.43 -7.64 2.33
C SER A 105 -1.97 -7.78 2.76
N VAL A 106 -1.54 -7.08 3.83
CA VAL A 106 -0.19 -7.22 4.39
C VAL A 106 0.05 -8.61 4.98
N ALA A 107 -0.95 -9.18 5.66
CA ALA A 107 -0.87 -10.53 6.18
C ALA A 107 -0.78 -11.56 5.04
N LEU A 108 -1.60 -11.39 4.01
CA LEU A 108 -1.61 -12.25 2.83
C LEU A 108 -0.30 -12.14 2.03
N GLU A 109 0.23 -10.93 1.84
CA GLU A 109 1.53 -10.70 1.22
C GLU A 109 2.62 -11.49 1.96
N SER A 110 2.62 -11.39 3.29
CA SER A 110 3.60 -12.09 4.12
C SER A 110 3.51 -13.61 3.93
N ALA A 111 2.30 -14.16 3.89
CA ALA A 111 2.08 -15.58 3.66
C ALA A 111 2.53 -16.01 2.25
N ILE A 112 2.22 -15.21 1.21
CA ILE A 112 2.66 -15.46 -0.17
C ILE A 112 4.19 -15.45 -0.26
N LEU A 113 4.85 -14.45 0.34
CA LEU A 113 6.30 -14.33 0.30
C LEU A 113 6.99 -15.47 1.05
N SER A 114 6.50 -15.83 2.24
CA SER A 114 7.02 -16.98 2.99
C SER A 114 6.85 -18.28 2.21
N LEU A 115 5.70 -18.48 1.55
CA LEU A 115 5.46 -19.64 0.70
C LEU A 115 6.42 -19.66 -0.50
N LEU A 116 6.58 -18.54 -1.21
CA LEU A 116 7.48 -18.46 -2.37
C LEU A 116 8.93 -18.71 -1.97
N LEU A 117 9.41 -18.15 -0.85
CA LEU A 117 10.77 -18.37 -0.38
C LEU A 117 10.99 -19.82 0.05
N TRP A 118 9.98 -20.44 0.68
CA TRP A 118 10.04 -21.85 1.04
C TRP A 118 10.10 -22.73 -0.22
N VAL A 119 9.26 -22.49 -1.22
CA VAL A 119 9.23 -23.27 -2.47
C VAL A 119 10.50 -23.06 -3.30
N LEU A 120 10.98 -21.81 -3.44
CA LEU A 120 12.10 -21.48 -4.32
C LEU A 120 13.47 -21.72 -3.72
N ARG A 121 13.62 -21.59 -2.39
CA ARG A 121 14.92 -21.66 -1.69
C ARG A 121 14.97 -22.65 -0.54
N GLY A 122 13.84 -23.22 -0.13
CA GLY A 122 13.76 -24.03 1.10
C GLY A 122 13.92 -23.19 2.38
N GLU A 123 13.92 -21.86 2.29
CA GLU A 123 14.07 -20.98 3.45
C GLU A 123 12.72 -20.84 4.17
N ALA A 124 12.61 -21.43 5.37
CA ALA A 124 11.47 -21.22 6.26
C ALA A 124 11.61 -19.88 7.01
N LEU A 125 11.50 -18.77 6.27
CA LEU A 125 11.42 -17.42 6.85
C LEU A 125 9.96 -17.07 7.11
N GLY A 126 9.46 -17.45 8.28
CA GLY A 126 8.24 -16.87 8.84
C GLY A 126 8.57 -15.49 9.41
N PRO A 127 7.88 -14.41 9.00
CA PRO A 127 8.05 -13.13 9.68
C PRO A 127 7.63 -13.28 11.14
N ASP A 128 8.33 -12.57 12.03
CA ASP A 128 7.96 -12.51 13.45
C ASP A 128 6.49 -12.06 13.57
N PRO A 129 5.60 -12.83 14.24
CA PRO A 129 4.17 -12.55 14.28
C PRO A 129 3.83 -11.15 14.81
N LEU A 130 4.61 -10.65 15.78
CA LEU A 130 4.44 -9.30 16.32
C LEU A 130 4.83 -8.25 15.28
N SER A 131 5.96 -8.42 14.61
CA SER A 131 6.37 -7.52 13.51
C SER A 131 5.32 -7.45 12.39
N LEU A 132 4.70 -8.58 12.04
CA LEU A 132 3.65 -8.66 11.04
C LEU A 132 2.40 -7.93 11.50
N LEU A 133 2.00 -8.12 12.75
CA LEU A 133 0.84 -7.45 13.33
C LEU A 133 1.02 -5.93 13.35
N VAL A 134 2.18 -5.45 13.82
CA VAL A 134 2.52 -4.02 13.82
C VAL A 134 2.51 -3.45 12.40
N ARG A 135 3.10 -4.17 11.44
CA ARG A 135 3.10 -3.75 10.03
C ARG A 135 1.69 -3.70 9.44
N ALA A 136 0.87 -4.71 9.68
CA ALA A 136 -0.50 -4.78 9.18
C ALA A 136 -1.37 -3.65 9.76
N VAL A 137 -1.29 -3.44 11.08
CA VAL A 137 -2.04 -2.40 11.78
C VAL A 137 -1.61 -1.00 11.31
N SER A 138 -0.30 -0.74 11.27
CA SER A 138 0.22 0.57 10.82
C SER A 138 -0.15 0.86 9.37
N THR A 139 -0.10 -0.12 8.47
CA THR A 139 -0.50 0.04 7.07
C THR A 139 -1.99 0.33 6.93
N GLY A 140 -2.84 -0.42 7.65
CA GLY A 140 -4.28 -0.20 7.67
C GLY A 140 -4.64 1.19 8.22
N LEU A 141 -3.99 1.62 9.30
CA LEU A 141 -4.17 2.94 9.89
C LEU A 141 -3.78 4.06 8.91
N VAL A 142 -2.63 3.95 8.25
CA VAL A 142 -2.18 4.93 7.26
C VAL A 142 -3.18 5.04 6.11
N GLY A 143 -3.64 3.91 5.57
CA GLY A 143 -4.65 3.91 4.51
C GLY A 143 -5.99 4.53 4.94
N ALA A 144 -6.44 4.23 6.16
CA ALA A 144 -7.66 4.82 6.72
C ALA A 144 -7.53 6.33 6.92
N LEU A 145 -6.40 6.80 7.45
CA LEU A 145 -6.11 8.22 7.63
C LEU A 145 -6.04 8.95 6.29
N LEU A 146 -5.43 8.36 5.26
CA LEU A 146 -5.41 8.93 3.92
C LEU A 146 -6.81 9.04 3.32
N LEU A 147 -7.66 8.03 3.52
CA LEU A 147 -9.05 8.08 3.07
C LEU A 147 -9.82 9.18 3.83
N ALA A 148 -9.71 9.21 5.16
CA ALA A 148 -10.37 10.22 5.99
C ALA A 148 -9.92 11.64 5.59
N ALA A 149 -8.63 11.88 5.46
CA ALA A 149 -8.05 13.16 5.02
C ALA A 149 -8.55 13.57 3.63
N SER A 150 -8.77 12.62 2.73
CA SER A 150 -9.31 12.90 1.39
C SER A 150 -10.79 13.34 1.40
N HIS A 151 -11.55 12.95 2.42
CA HIS A 151 -12.95 13.33 2.60
C HIS A 151 -13.13 14.64 3.38
N VAL A 152 -12.14 15.05 4.18
CA VAL A 152 -12.26 16.34 4.87
C VAL A 152 -12.14 17.48 3.84
N PRO A 153 -13.06 18.47 3.83
CA PRO A 153 -13.08 19.53 2.82
C PRO A 153 -11.97 20.55 3.09
N TRP A 154 -10.72 20.15 2.87
CA TRP A 154 -9.53 20.99 2.98
C TRP A 154 -9.67 22.24 2.09
N ARG A 155 -10.38 22.11 0.96
CA ARG A 155 -10.67 23.24 0.07
C ARG A 155 -11.63 24.27 0.69
N ALA A 156 -12.59 23.84 1.50
CA ALA A 156 -13.49 24.76 2.21
C ALA A 156 -12.74 25.49 3.35
N ARG A 157 -11.86 24.78 4.07
CA ARG A 157 -11.00 25.38 5.10
C ARG A 157 -9.98 26.37 4.52
N LEU A 158 -9.31 26.01 3.43
CA LEU A 158 -8.35 26.91 2.75
C LEU A 158 -9.04 28.14 2.14
N ALA A 159 -10.26 28.00 1.64
CA ALA A 159 -11.07 29.13 1.19
C ALA A 159 -11.49 30.05 2.35
N ALA A 160 -11.78 29.50 3.54
CA ALA A 160 -12.08 30.28 4.74
C ALA A 160 -10.86 31.09 5.24
N PHE A 161 -9.66 30.51 5.14
CA PHE A 161 -8.42 31.23 5.49
C PHE A 161 -8.08 32.37 4.51
N ARG A 162 -8.32 32.19 3.20
CA ARG A 162 -8.13 33.27 2.22
C ARG A 162 -9.09 34.45 2.44
N ARG A 163 -10.33 34.19 2.86
CA ARG A 163 -11.32 35.25 3.17
C ARG A 163 -10.96 36.07 4.41
N ARG A 164 -10.19 35.51 5.36
CA ARG A 164 -9.70 36.26 6.54
C ARG A 164 -8.51 37.18 6.24
N LYS A 165 -7.85 37.03 5.09
CA LYS A 165 -6.69 37.86 4.71
C LYS A 165 -7.04 39.05 3.81
N VAL A 166 -8.31 39.17 3.41
CA VAL A 166 -8.83 40.24 2.53
C VAL A 166 -9.80 41.16 3.29
N ARG A 167 -9.88 41.03 4.62
CA ARG A 167 -10.71 41.87 5.48
C ARG A 167 -9.86 42.59 6.50
#